data_AF-A0A662MCY8-F1
#
_entry.id   AF-A0A662MCY8-F1
#
_cell.length_a   1.000
_cell.length_b   1.000
_cell.length_c   1.000
_cell.angle_alpha   90.00
_cell.angle_beta   90.00
_cell.angle_gamma   90.00
#
_symmetry.space_group_name_H-M   'P 1'
#
loop_
_entity.id
_entity.type
_entity.pdbx_description
1 polymer ?
#
loop_
_entity_poly.entity_id
_entity_poly.type
_entity_poly.pdbx_seq_one_letter_code
_entity_poly.pdbx_strand_id
1 'polypeptide(L)'
;MKMTIKITGEKVKNREERKPPESILFRYIPGKSSTSSMQNFMSWRMEKLGTGKIENKMPSDEREVKTFHDKELNLYIEMAAIDDIIMHCSLMAEKGLEALGFLVGNLYRWKKKGYEVVHETVTGELESTAVSVKFRRDAFENLFDKLDEIEYDYVLIGWYHSHPGYTSFMSSIDMETQRRMFNREFHVSIVVDPVNLELKTFRVSNEKCIEVPYAVFGEK
;
A
#
# COMPACT_ATOMS: atom_id res chain seq x y z
N MET A 1 21.27 18.34 -20.63
CA MET A 1 20.34 19.45 -20.31
C MET A 1 19.65 19.07 -19.01
N LYS A 2 19.85 19.81 -17.90
CA LYS A 2 19.23 19.48 -16.60
C LYS A 2 17.74 19.83 -16.67
N MET A 3 16.87 18.83 -16.83
CA MET A 3 15.43 19.00 -16.63
C MET A 3 15.20 19.35 -15.16
N THR A 4 14.80 20.59 -14.91
CA THR A 4 14.44 21.06 -13.57
C THR A 4 12.92 20.99 -13.51
N ILE A 5 12.38 19.92 -12.93
CA ILE A 5 10.95 19.82 -12.65
C ILE A 5 10.63 20.89 -11.59
N LYS A 6 10.03 22.00 -12.04
CA LYS A 6 9.50 23.02 -11.14
C LYS A 6 8.13 22.55 -10.67
N ILE A 7 8.04 22.12 -9.42
CA ILE A 7 6.75 21.90 -8.75
C ILE A 7 6.11 23.28 -8.56
N THR A 8 5.17 23.66 -9.43
CA THR A 8 4.54 25.00 -9.47
C THR A 8 3.43 25.20 -8.41
N GLY A 9 3.51 24.48 -7.30
CA GLY A 9 2.56 24.54 -6.19
C GLY A 9 1.69 23.28 -6.07
N GLU A 10 1.43 22.87 -4.83
CA GLU A 10 0.53 21.78 -4.49
C GLU A 10 -0.92 22.26 -4.66
N LYS A 11 -1.65 21.74 -5.67
CA LYS A 11 -3.10 22.00 -5.77
C LYS A 11 -3.80 21.20 -4.67
N VAL A 12 -4.33 21.89 -3.67
CA VAL A 12 -5.19 21.26 -2.65
C VAL A 12 -6.50 20.86 -3.32
N LYS A 13 -6.66 19.57 -3.59
CA LYS A 13 -7.88 19.03 -4.20
C LYS A 13 -8.99 18.96 -3.14
N ASN A 14 -10.09 19.66 -3.41
CA ASN A 14 -11.27 19.57 -2.55
C ASN A 14 -11.90 18.17 -2.69
N ARG A 15 -12.17 17.52 -1.55
CA ARG A 15 -12.82 16.21 -1.51
C ARG A 15 -14.24 16.31 -2.06
N GLU A 16 -14.50 15.60 -3.14
CA GLU A 16 -15.82 15.47 -3.75
C GLU A 16 -16.77 14.70 -2.80
N GLU A 17 -18.04 15.10 -2.74
CA GLU A 17 -19.04 14.37 -1.94
C GLU A 17 -19.52 13.14 -2.73
N ARG A 18 -19.11 11.95 -2.30
CA ARG A 18 -19.41 10.68 -2.99
C ARG A 18 -19.67 9.59 -1.96
N LYS A 19 -20.68 8.74 -2.18
CA LYS A 19 -20.93 7.58 -1.31
C LYS A 19 -19.81 6.53 -1.48
N PRO A 20 -19.30 5.91 -0.40
CA PRO A 20 -18.27 4.88 -0.51
C PRO A 20 -18.71 3.66 -1.33
N PRO A 21 -17.76 2.90 -1.90
CA PRO A 21 -18.05 1.69 -2.66
C PRO A 21 -18.90 0.66 -1.88
N GLU A 22 -19.88 0.05 -2.55
CA GLU A 22 -20.81 -0.92 -1.94
C GLU A 22 -20.50 -2.38 -2.31
N SER A 23 -19.92 -2.62 -3.48
CA SER A 23 -19.52 -3.94 -3.97
C SER A 23 -18.25 -4.44 -3.27
N ILE A 24 -18.34 -4.64 -1.96
CA ILE A 24 -17.21 -5.06 -1.14
C ILE A 24 -17.01 -6.58 -1.26
N LEU A 25 -15.79 -6.96 -1.66
CA LEU A 25 -15.35 -8.34 -1.86
C LEU A 25 -14.61 -8.86 -0.62
N PHE A 26 -13.90 -7.99 0.10
CA PHE A 26 -13.18 -8.33 1.32
C PHE A 26 -13.09 -7.15 2.28
N ARG A 27 -13.05 -7.43 3.60
CA ARG A 27 -12.84 -6.42 4.64
C ARG A 27 -11.87 -6.95 5.69
N TYR A 28 -10.92 -6.09 6.05
CA TYR A 28 -10.02 -6.30 7.18
C TYR A 28 -10.21 -5.21 8.21
N ILE A 29 -10.38 -5.59 9.48
CA ILE A 29 -10.48 -4.67 10.61
C ILE A 29 -9.51 -5.15 11.70
N PRO A 30 -8.48 -4.35 12.06
CA PRO A 30 -7.51 -4.71 13.08
C PRO A 30 -8.17 -5.11 14.41
N GLY A 31 -7.73 -6.24 14.97
CA GLY A 31 -8.27 -6.81 16.21
C GLY A 31 -9.72 -7.33 16.14
N LYS A 32 -10.38 -7.32 14.97
CA LYS A 32 -11.69 -7.97 14.77
C LYS A 32 -11.67 -9.06 13.71
N SER A 33 -10.98 -8.84 12.59
CA SER A 33 -10.81 -9.86 11.55
C SER A 33 -9.89 -10.96 12.06
N SER A 34 -10.23 -12.22 11.77
CA SER A 34 -9.34 -13.34 12.08
C SER A 34 -8.17 -13.36 11.11
N THR A 35 -6.99 -13.78 11.60
CA THR A 35 -5.81 -14.01 10.75
C THR A 35 -6.13 -14.94 9.59
N SER A 36 -6.89 -16.01 9.83
CA SER A 36 -7.31 -16.95 8.78
C SER A 36 -8.15 -16.31 7.67
N SER A 37 -8.98 -15.30 7.98
CA SER A 37 -9.78 -14.63 6.94
C SER A 37 -8.89 -13.84 5.97
N MET A 38 -7.85 -13.18 6.48
CA MET A 38 -6.87 -12.47 5.67
C MET A 38 -6.02 -13.45 4.86
N GLN A 39 -5.53 -14.51 5.50
CA GLN A 39 -4.73 -15.53 4.84
C GLN A 39 -5.51 -16.25 3.73
N ASN A 40 -6.79 -16.55 3.95
CA ASN A 40 -7.65 -17.14 2.92
C ASN A 40 -7.85 -16.20 1.73
N PHE A 41 -8.05 -14.90 2.00
CA PHE A 41 -8.17 -13.90 0.94
C PHE A 41 -6.88 -13.79 0.12
N MET A 42 -5.74 -13.66 0.79
CA MET A 42 -4.41 -13.60 0.17
C MET A 42 -4.11 -14.87 -0.65
N SER A 43 -4.35 -16.05 -0.07
CA SER A 43 -4.17 -17.33 -0.77
C SER A 43 -5.03 -17.42 -2.02
N TRP A 44 -6.30 -17.02 -1.93
CA TRP A 44 -7.23 -17.03 -3.06
C TRP A 44 -6.78 -16.06 -4.17
N ARG A 45 -6.32 -14.85 -3.82
CA ARG A 45 -5.78 -13.91 -4.80
C ARG A 45 -4.52 -14.43 -5.46
N MET A 46 -3.57 -14.93 -4.68
CA MET A 46 -2.32 -15.49 -5.20
C MET A 46 -2.57 -16.66 -6.16
N GLU A 47 -3.50 -17.56 -5.83
CA GLU A 47 -3.91 -18.64 -6.73
C GLU A 47 -4.51 -18.10 -8.03
N LYS A 48 -5.37 -17.08 -7.96
CA LYS A 48 -5.97 -16.45 -9.15
C LYS A 48 -4.95 -15.75 -10.04
N LEU A 49 -3.91 -15.19 -9.44
CA LEU A 49 -2.82 -14.51 -10.11
C LEU A 49 -1.75 -15.49 -10.64
N GLY A 50 -1.82 -16.77 -10.25
CA GLY A 50 -0.81 -17.76 -10.62
C GLY A 50 0.53 -17.57 -9.90
N THR A 51 0.56 -16.79 -8.82
CA THR A 51 1.72 -16.68 -7.93
C THR A 51 1.68 -17.84 -6.95
N GLY A 52 2.61 -18.78 -7.08
CA GLY A 52 2.65 -19.99 -6.26
C GLY A 52 2.88 -19.71 -4.78
N LYS A 53 2.80 -20.76 -3.96
CA LYS A 53 3.17 -20.66 -2.54
C LYS A 53 4.67 -20.39 -2.42
N ILE A 54 5.03 -19.36 -1.67
CA ILE A 54 6.42 -18.99 -1.39
C ILE A 54 6.83 -19.64 -0.07
N GLU A 55 7.85 -20.50 -0.09
CA GLU A 55 8.24 -21.29 1.09
C GLU A 55 9.43 -20.69 1.86
N ASN A 56 10.24 -19.88 1.18
CA ASN A 56 11.45 -19.31 1.77
C ASN A 56 11.12 -18.07 2.60
N LYS A 57 11.10 -18.23 3.92
CA LYS A 57 11.08 -17.11 4.86
C LYS A 57 12.43 -16.42 4.85
N MET A 58 12.44 -15.10 4.64
CA MET A 58 13.66 -14.34 4.74
C MET A 58 13.91 -13.90 6.18
N PRO A 59 15.15 -14.07 6.69
CA PRO A 59 15.50 -13.55 8.00
C PRO A 59 15.50 -12.02 7.96
N SER A 60 14.89 -11.40 8.97
CA SER A 60 14.94 -9.96 9.19
C SER A 60 15.26 -9.70 10.66
N ASP A 61 16.08 -8.69 10.93
CA ASP A 61 16.35 -8.15 12.26
C ASP A 61 15.50 -6.92 12.59
N GLU A 62 14.66 -6.48 11.64
CA GLU A 62 13.70 -5.41 11.85
C GLU A 62 12.69 -5.75 12.94
N ARG A 63 12.24 -4.71 13.64
CA ARG A 63 11.32 -4.86 14.76
C ARG A 63 10.08 -4.03 14.56
N GLU A 64 8.94 -4.64 14.85
CA GLU A 64 7.67 -3.96 14.96
C GLU A 64 7.75 -2.82 15.98
N VAL A 65 7.34 -1.63 15.56
CA VAL A 65 7.11 -0.51 16.48
C VAL A 65 5.79 -0.71 17.22
N LYS A 66 5.61 -0.02 18.35
CA LYS A 66 4.32 -0.08 19.06
C LYS A 66 3.17 0.40 18.15
N THR A 67 2.26 -0.52 17.85
CA THR A 67 1.10 -0.31 16.98
C THR A 67 -0.18 -0.14 17.78
N PHE A 68 -1.03 0.80 17.37
CA PHE A 68 -2.41 0.98 17.87
C PHE A 68 -3.40 0.61 16.76
N HIS A 69 -4.66 0.35 17.11
CA HIS A 69 -5.67 -0.02 16.11
C HIS A 69 -6.73 1.06 15.96
N ASP A 70 -7.03 1.44 14.72
CA ASP A 70 -8.26 2.13 14.35
C ASP A 70 -9.34 1.11 14.00
N LYS A 71 -10.60 1.51 14.16
CA LYS A 71 -11.80 0.73 13.81
C LYS A 71 -12.62 1.42 12.72
N GLU A 72 -12.30 2.66 12.37
CA GLU A 72 -12.98 3.40 11.32
C GLU A 72 -12.50 2.95 9.94
N LEU A 73 -13.39 2.32 9.17
CA LEU A 73 -13.12 1.97 7.78
C LEU A 73 -13.28 3.22 6.90
N ASN A 74 -12.15 3.72 6.41
CA ASN A 74 -12.08 4.82 5.45
C ASN A 74 -11.11 4.58 4.29
N LEU A 75 -10.45 3.42 4.23
CA LEU A 75 -9.62 3.02 3.09
C LEU A 75 -10.34 1.98 2.23
N TYR A 76 -10.50 2.29 0.96
CA TYR A 76 -11.06 1.39 -0.05
C TYR A 76 -10.02 1.17 -1.15
N ILE A 77 -9.85 -0.08 -1.56
CA ILE A 77 -8.84 -0.46 -2.55
C ILE A 77 -9.55 -1.26 -3.64
N GLU A 78 -9.37 -0.86 -4.89
CA GLU A 78 -9.88 -1.62 -6.03
C GLU A 78 -9.19 -2.99 -6.10
N MET A 79 -9.93 -4.02 -6.52
CA MET A 79 -9.39 -5.36 -6.68
C MET A 79 -8.19 -5.38 -7.63
N ALA A 80 -8.23 -4.59 -8.71
CA ALA A 80 -7.10 -4.47 -9.65
C ALA A 80 -5.83 -3.95 -8.96
N ALA A 81 -5.94 -2.90 -8.14
CA ALA A 81 -4.80 -2.39 -7.37
C ALA A 81 -4.29 -3.42 -6.34
N ILE A 82 -5.18 -4.18 -5.69
CA ILE A 82 -4.77 -5.30 -4.81
C ILE A 82 -4.01 -6.36 -5.61
N ASP A 83 -4.48 -6.68 -6.82
CA ASP A 83 -3.85 -7.68 -7.66
C ASP A 83 -2.44 -7.26 -8.07
N ASP A 84 -2.26 -6.01 -8.48
CA ASP A 84 -0.94 -5.45 -8.81
C ASP A 84 0.02 -5.53 -7.62
N ILE A 85 -0.46 -5.14 -6.42
CA ILE A 85 0.32 -5.20 -5.18
C ILE A 85 0.73 -6.64 -4.87
N ILE A 86 -0.23 -7.58 -4.83
CA ILE A 86 0.02 -8.98 -4.48
C ILE A 86 0.94 -9.64 -5.50
N MET A 87 0.71 -9.39 -6.79
CA MET A 87 1.55 -9.91 -7.87
C MET A 87 2.99 -9.41 -7.71
N HIS A 88 3.18 -8.09 -7.58
CA HIS A 88 4.52 -7.51 -7.48
C HIS A 88 5.26 -8.00 -6.24
N CYS A 89 4.61 -7.98 -5.07
CA CYS A 89 5.20 -8.46 -3.82
C CYS A 89 5.57 -9.95 -3.90
N SER A 90 4.72 -10.78 -4.51
CA SER A 90 4.99 -12.22 -4.69
C SER A 90 6.22 -12.46 -5.59
N LEU A 91 6.28 -11.80 -6.75
CA LEU A 91 7.39 -11.96 -7.70
C LEU A 91 8.73 -11.47 -7.14
N MET A 92 8.72 -10.45 -6.28
CA MET A 92 9.93 -9.98 -5.60
C MET A 92 10.33 -10.95 -4.49
N ALA A 93 9.37 -11.44 -3.70
CA ALA A 93 9.62 -12.42 -2.65
C ALA A 93 10.19 -13.75 -3.19
N GLU A 94 9.79 -14.20 -4.39
CA GLU A 94 10.40 -15.37 -5.06
C GLU A 94 11.90 -15.19 -5.32
N LYS A 95 12.34 -13.95 -5.56
CA LYS A 95 13.75 -13.57 -5.72
C LYS A 95 14.45 -13.28 -4.40
N GLY A 96 13.71 -13.36 -3.30
CA GLY A 96 14.20 -12.99 -1.99
C GLY A 96 14.43 -11.49 -1.83
N LEU A 97 13.55 -10.67 -2.41
CA LEU A 97 13.65 -9.22 -2.41
C LEU A 97 12.35 -8.60 -1.94
N GLU A 98 12.45 -7.41 -1.35
CA GLU A 98 11.31 -6.55 -1.08
C GLU A 98 10.78 -5.83 -2.33
N ALA A 99 9.47 -5.60 -2.38
CA ALA A 99 8.81 -4.75 -3.34
C ALA A 99 8.53 -3.37 -2.74
N LEU A 100 8.39 -2.36 -3.60
CA LEU A 100 8.00 -1.00 -3.25
C LEU A 100 7.18 -0.38 -4.39
N GLY A 101 6.14 0.37 -4.06
CA GLY A 101 5.38 1.13 -5.05
C GLY A 101 4.49 2.20 -4.43
N PHE A 102 3.90 3.03 -5.26
CA PHE A 102 2.96 4.07 -4.88
C PHE A 102 1.52 3.62 -5.06
N LEU A 103 0.66 4.14 -4.19
CA LEU A 103 -0.79 3.99 -4.26
C LEU A 103 -1.40 5.26 -4.84
N VAL A 104 -2.15 5.11 -5.92
CA VAL A 104 -2.70 6.24 -6.65
C VAL A 104 -4.23 6.17 -6.65
N GLY A 105 -4.87 7.31 -6.45
CA GLY A 105 -6.33 7.36 -6.48
C GLY A 105 -6.91 8.69 -6.02
N ASN A 106 -8.03 8.64 -5.31
CA ASN A 106 -8.83 9.83 -5.00
C ASN A 106 -9.20 9.93 -3.53
N LEU A 107 -9.39 11.17 -3.08
CA LEU A 107 -9.95 11.51 -1.78
C LEU A 107 -11.38 11.97 -1.95
N TYR A 108 -12.29 11.30 -1.25
CA TYR A 108 -13.70 11.63 -1.24
C TYR A 108 -14.17 12.00 0.16
N ARG A 109 -15.39 12.52 0.23
CA ARG A 109 -16.10 12.77 1.48
C ARG A 109 -17.51 12.21 1.39
N TRP A 110 -17.99 11.65 2.50
CA TRP A 110 -19.37 11.22 2.63
C TRP A 110 -19.88 11.53 4.03
N LYS A 111 -21.00 12.23 4.15
CA LYS A 111 -21.61 12.57 5.45
C LYS A 111 -20.60 13.21 6.41
N LYS A 112 -19.80 14.16 5.90
CA LYS A 112 -18.73 14.88 6.62
C LYS A 112 -17.50 14.05 6.99
N LYS A 113 -17.41 12.78 6.56
CA LYS A 113 -16.24 11.92 6.80
C LYS A 113 -15.42 11.76 5.52
N GLY A 114 -14.11 11.91 5.62
CA GLY A 114 -13.19 11.65 4.51
C GLY A 114 -12.92 10.16 4.34
N TYR A 115 -12.72 9.73 3.10
CA TYR A 115 -12.23 8.38 2.80
C TYR A 115 -11.37 8.40 1.54
N GLU A 116 -10.48 7.42 1.47
CA GLU A 116 -9.50 7.21 0.43
C GLU A 116 -9.96 6.06 -0.47
N VAL A 117 -9.77 6.22 -1.77
CA VAL A 117 -9.93 5.15 -2.75
C VAL A 117 -8.62 5.01 -3.51
N VAL A 118 -8.02 3.82 -3.44
CA VAL A 118 -6.89 3.43 -4.28
C VAL A 118 -7.46 2.76 -5.53
N HIS A 119 -7.17 3.34 -6.69
CA HIS A 119 -7.63 2.87 -7.99
C HIS A 119 -6.56 2.02 -8.68
N GLU A 120 -5.30 2.42 -8.56
CA GLU A 120 -4.18 1.76 -9.22
C GLU A 120 -2.86 1.93 -8.44
N THR A 121 -1.82 1.26 -8.90
CA THR A 121 -0.47 1.37 -8.32
C THR A 121 0.58 1.68 -9.36
N VAL A 122 1.63 2.37 -8.94
CA VAL A 122 2.77 2.70 -9.79
C VAL A 122 4.06 2.27 -9.13
N THR A 123 4.91 1.55 -9.86
CA THR A 123 6.25 1.16 -9.41
C THR A 123 7.29 1.37 -10.52
N GLY A 124 8.56 1.30 -10.14
CA GLY A 124 9.72 1.50 -11.00
C GLY A 124 10.84 0.52 -10.63
N GLU A 125 12.03 0.70 -11.20
CA GLU A 125 13.16 -0.15 -10.83
C GLU A 125 13.61 0.13 -9.39
N LEU A 126 13.93 -0.95 -8.66
CA LEU A 126 14.24 -0.92 -7.24
C LEU A 126 15.70 -1.32 -6.98
N GLU A 127 16.32 -0.68 -6.00
CA GLU A 127 17.53 -1.19 -5.34
C GLU A 127 17.03 -1.89 -4.09
N SER A 128 16.95 -3.22 -4.15
CA SER A 128 16.29 -4.03 -3.13
C SER A 128 17.22 -5.09 -2.57
N THR A 129 17.00 -5.41 -1.31
CA THR A 129 17.51 -6.57 -0.59
C THR A 129 16.34 -7.31 0.07
N ALA A 130 16.64 -8.28 0.94
CA ALA A 130 15.63 -9.01 1.71
C ALA A 130 14.96 -8.18 2.84
N VAL A 131 15.57 -7.05 3.23
CA VAL A 131 15.21 -6.24 4.42
C VAL A 131 15.29 -4.73 4.14
N SER A 132 15.38 -4.32 2.88
CA SER A 132 15.47 -2.92 2.52
C SER A 132 15.18 -2.72 1.04
N VAL A 133 14.39 -1.70 0.73
CA VAL A 133 14.02 -1.32 -0.63
C VAL A 133 13.96 0.19 -0.81
N LYS A 134 14.38 0.65 -1.98
CA LYS A 134 14.19 2.03 -2.44
C LYS A 134 14.11 2.08 -3.96
N PHE A 135 13.48 3.12 -4.52
CA PHE A 135 13.57 3.38 -5.96
C PHE A 135 15.01 3.70 -6.36
N ARG A 136 15.48 3.12 -7.47
CA ARG A 136 16.76 3.52 -8.07
C ARG A 136 16.66 4.96 -8.54
N ARG A 137 17.76 5.71 -8.44
CA ARG A 137 17.77 7.15 -8.79
C ARG A 137 17.50 7.42 -10.27
N ASP A 138 17.90 6.51 -11.14
CA ASP A 138 17.65 6.55 -12.57
C ASP A 138 16.24 6.07 -12.96
N ALA A 139 15.52 5.40 -12.04
CA ALA A 139 14.14 4.95 -12.28
C ALA A 139 13.09 6.06 -12.10
N PHE A 140 13.46 7.22 -11.54
CA PHE A 140 12.50 8.29 -11.27
C PHE A 140 11.87 8.86 -12.54
N GLU A 141 12.62 8.99 -13.64
CA GLU A 141 12.05 9.49 -14.91
C GLU A 141 10.92 8.58 -15.38
N ASN A 142 11.17 7.27 -15.51
CA ASN A 142 10.14 6.28 -15.86
C ASN A 142 8.99 6.22 -14.84
N LEU A 143 9.27 6.42 -13.55
CA LEU A 143 8.23 6.47 -12.51
C LEU A 143 7.30 7.67 -12.69
N PHE A 144 7.84 8.83 -13.09
CA PHE A 144 7.05 10.01 -13.41
C PHE A 144 6.30 9.85 -14.73
N ASP A 145 6.91 9.25 -15.75
CA ASP A 145 6.24 8.98 -17.03
C ASP A 145 4.98 8.10 -16.81
N LYS A 146 5.09 7.03 -16.01
CA LYS A 146 3.93 6.19 -15.64
C LYS A 146 2.85 6.94 -14.86
N LEU A 147 3.25 7.89 -14.02
CA LEU A 147 2.30 8.73 -13.28
C LEU A 147 1.59 9.71 -14.24
N ASP A 148 2.29 10.21 -15.25
CA ASP A 148 1.75 11.13 -16.26
C ASP A 148 0.82 10.40 -17.27
N GLU A 149 0.93 9.09 -17.41
CA GLU A 149 0.01 8.25 -18.21
C GLU A 149 -1.39 8.07 -17.57
N ILE A 150 -1.56 8.44 -16.30
CA ILE A 150 -2.84 8.30 -15.59
C ILE A 150 -3.85 9.34 -16.10
N GLU A 151 -4.89 8.89 -16.79
CA GLU A 151 -5.85 9.75 -17.51
C GLU A 151 -6.92 10.40 -16.63
N TYR A 152 -6.86 10.25 -15.31
CA TYR A 152 -7.79 10.89 -14.37
C TYR A 152 -7.05 11.75 -13.35
N ASP A 153 -7.73 12.77 -12.81
CA ASP A 153 -7.16 13.60 -11.76
C ASP A 153 -7.00 12.76 -10.48
N TYR A 154 -5.76 12.55 -10.02
CA TYR A 154 -5.41 11.70 -8.89
C TYR A 154 -4.62 12.44 -7.80
N VAL A 155 -4.45 11.77 -6.66
CA VAL A 155 -3.42 12.10 -5.66
C VAL A 155 -2.67 10.83 -5.28
N LEU A 156 -1.46 11.00 -4.73
CA LEU A 156 -0.80 9.90 -4.04
C LEU A 156 -1.56 9.62 -2.74
N ILE A 157 -2.14 8.43 -2.63
CA ILE A 157 -2.80 7.95 -1.42
C ILE A 157 -1.78 7.39 -0.43
N GLY A 158 -0.61 7.01 -0.90
CA GLY A 158 0.42 6.43 -0.06
C GLY A 158 1.37 5.54 -0.82
N TRP A 159 1.83 4.50 -0.17
CA TRP A 159 2.80 3.55 -0.70
C TRP A 159 2.53 2.14 -0.17
N TYR A 160 3.11 1.16 -0.84
CA TYR A 160 3.19 -0.20 -0.35
C TYR A 160 4.61 -0.69 -0.39
N HIS A 161 4.94 -1.61 0.52
CA HIS A 161 6.15 -2.41 0.45
C HIS A 161 5.89 -3.82 0.97
N SER A 162 6.85 -4.72 0.75
CA SER A 162 6.70 -6.11 1.19
C SER A 162 7.72 -6.49 2.26
N HIS A 163 7.31 -7.37 3.17
CA HIS A 163 8.17 -8.07 4.12
C HIS A 163 8.15 -9.58 3.82
N PRO A 164 9.09 -10.14 3.04
CA PRO A 164 9.05 -11.55 2.63
C PRO A 164 9.34 -12.54 3.78
N GLY A 165 8.32 -12.91 4.56
CA GLY A 165 8.41 -14.00 5.55
C GLY A 165 8.59 -13.59 7.00
N TYR A 166 8.61 -12.29 7.30
CA TYR A 166 8.77 -11.77 8.66
C TYR A 166 7.59 -10.93 9.17
N THR A 167 6.40 -11.14 8.59
CA THR A 167 5.08 -10.59 8.93
C THR A 167 4.88 -9.12 8.54
N SER A 168 3.62 -8.71 8.40
CA SER A 168 3.28 -7.33 8.05
C SER A 168 3.25 -6.45 9.30
N PHE A 169 4.21 -5.53 9.43
CA PHE A 169 4.30 -4.51 10.48
C PHE A 169 5.04 -3.28 9.95
N MET A 170 5.02 -2.17 10.70
CA MET A 170 5.86 -1.00 10.41
C MET A 170 7.13 -1.00 11.26
N SER A 171 8.30 -0.88 10.65
CA SER A 171 9.58 -0.76 11.34
C SER A 171 9.93 0.69 11.69
N SER A 172 11.04 0.92 12.39
CA SER A 172 11.53 2.29 12.61
C SER A 172 11.86 3.01 11.30
N ILE A 173 12.34 2.28 10.29
CA ILE A 173 12.68 2.81 8.98
C ILE A 173 11.39 3.17 8.23
N ASP A 174 10.39 2.30 8.25
CA ASP A 174 9.08 2.57 7.63
C ASP A 174 8.42 3.80 8.25
N MET A 175 8.50 3.92 9.57
CA MET A 175 7.98 5.07 10.29
C MET A 175 8.71 6.37 9.92
N GLU A 176 10.01 6.33 9.63
CA GLU A 176 10.77 7.48 9.14
C GLU A 176 10.39 7.84 7.70
N THR A 177 10.29 6.84 6.82
CA THR A 177 9.84 7.00 5.43
C THR A 177 8.44 7.60 5.37
N GLN A 178 7.48 7.05 6.13
CA GLN A 178 6.12 7.56 6.21
C GLN A 178 6.11 9.03 6.66
N ARG A 179 6.84 9.37 7.73
CA ARG A 179 6.85 10.76 8.25
C ARG A 179 7.50 11.76 7.30
N ARG A 180 8.49 11.33 6.51
CA ARG A 180 9.21 12.24 5.60
C ARG A 180 8.52 12.40 4.26
N MET A 181 8.06 11.30 3.68
CA MET A 181 7.55 11.25 2.30
C MET A 181 6.03 11.26 2.25
N PHE A 182 5.37 10.72 3.28
CA PHE A 182 3.92 10.47 3.30
C PHE A 182 3.26 11.06 4.57
N ASN A 183 3.41 12.36 4.77
CA ASN A 183 3.09 13.05 6.02
C ASN A 183 1.66 13.64 6.14
N ARG A 184 0.80 13.44 5.13
CA ARG A 184 -0.62 13.84 5.20
C ARG A 184 -1.41 12.82 6.01
N GLU A 185 -2.43 13.28 6.74
CA GLU A 185 -3.26 12.40 7.60
C GLU A 185 -3.94 11.25 6.85
N PHE A 186 -4.23 11.45 5.55
CA PHE A 186 -4.84 10.42 4.70
C PHE A 186 -3.83 9.43 4.13
N HIS A 187 -2.53 9.73 4.16
CA HIS A 187 -1.54 8.86 3.55
C HIS A 187 -1.46 7.51 4.29
N VAL A 188 -1.41 6.43 3.52
CA VAL A 188 -1.38 5.06 4.02
C VAL A 188 -0.08 4.36 3.61
N SER A 189 0.42 3.48 4.47
CA SER A 189 1.38 2.43 4.11
C SER A 189 0.66 1.09 4.07
N ILE A 190 0.84 0.31 3.00
CA ILE A 190 0.42 -1.09 2.91
C ILE A 190 1.65 -1.98 3.03
N VAL A 191 1.66 -2.86 4.03
CA VAL A 191 2.73 -3.85 4.19
C VAL A 191 2.19 -5.22 3.83
N VAL A 192 2.87 -5.90 2.92
CA VAL A 192 2.48 -7.22 2.41
C VAL A 192 3.52 -8.26 2.77
N ASP A 193 3.10 -9.35 3.39
CA ASP A 193 3.93 -10.55 3.50
C ASP A 193 3.31 -11.68 2.67
N PRO A 194 3.79 -11.92 1.44
CA PRO A 194 3.24 -12.97 0.58
C PRO A 194 3.57 -14.38 1.09
N VAL A 195 4.58 -14.54 1.96
CA VAL A 195 4.98 -15.84 2.53
C VAL A 195 4.04 -16.22 3.68
N ASN A 196 3.71 -15.27 4.56
CA ASN A 196 2.78 -15.48 5.67
C ASN A 196 1.31 -15.18 5.30
N LEU A 197 1.05 -14.80 4.05
CA LEU A 197 -0.27 -14.46 3.51
C LEU A 197 -0.92 -13.31 4.30
N GLU A 198 -0.14 -12.27 4.59
CA GLU A 198 -0.59 -11.08 5.32
C GLU A 198 -0.60 -9.84 4.44
N LEU A 199 -1.60 -8.98 4.65
CA LEU A 199 -1.67 -7.63 4.11
C LEU A 199 -2.32 -6.75 5.16
N LYS A 200 -1.53 -5.82 5.72
CA LYS A 200 -1.98 -4.85 6.73
C LYS A 200 -1.73 -3.44 6.26
N THR A 201 -2.53 -2.51 6.75
CA THR A 201 -2.48 -1.11 6.35
C THR A 201 -2.28 -0.22 7.56
N PHE A 202 -1.43 0.80 7.42
CA PHE A 202 -0.98 1.63 8.52
C PHE A 202 -1.05 3.12 8.18
N ARG A 203 -1.20 3.93 9.22
CA ARG A 203 -1.03 5.38 9.20
C ARG A 203 -0.10 5.80 10.32
N VAL A 204 0.48 6.98 10.17
CA VAL A 204 1.21 7.63 11.25
C VAL A 204 0.50 8.92 11.63
N SER A 205 0.08 9.00 12.90
CA SER A 205 -0.54 10.20 13.47
C SER A 205 0.08 10.48 14.83
N ASN A 206 0.53 11.73 15.04
CA ASN A 206 1.19 12.16 16.29
C ASN A 206 2.31 11.19 16.70
N GLU A 207 3.17 10.85 15.74
CA GLU A 207 4.29 9.91 15.88
C GLU A 207 3.92 8.44 16.20
N LYS A 208 2.64 8.10 16.31
CA LYS A 208 2.17 6.74 16.60
C LYS A 208 1.87 5.98 15.32
N CYS A 209 2.28 4.72 15.28
CA CYS A 209 1.84 3.77 14.26
C CYS A 209 0.41 3.34 14.58
N ILE A 210 -0.49 3.46 13.60
CA ILE A 210 -1.88 3.07 13.71
C ILE A 210 -2.18 2.10 12.58
N GLU A 211 -2.46 0.85 12.90
CA GLU A 211 -3.04 -0.09 11.95
C GLU A 211 -4.50 0.29 11.68
N VAL A 212 -4.86 0.45 10.41
CA VAL A 212 -6.18 0.93 9.98
C VAL A 212 -6.95 -0.14 9.23
N PRO A 213 -8.29 -0.14 9.27
CA PRO A 213 -9.11 -1.04 8.46
C PRO A 213 -9.06 -0.70 6.96
N TYR A 214 -9.24 -1.71 6.11
CA TYR A 214 -9.42 -1.53 4.68
C TYR A 214 -10.52 -2.44 4.12
N ALA A 215 -11.06 -2.06 2.96
CA ALA A 215 -12.00 -2.85 2.21
C ALA A 215 -11.56 -2.96 0.75
N VAL A 216 -11.64 -4.17 0.21
CA VAL A 216 -11.40 -4.42 -1.22
C VAL A 216 -12.75 -4.44 -1.93
N PHE A 217 -12.87 -3.68 -3.01
CA PHE A 217 -14.09 -3.60 -3.81
C PHE A 217 -13.80 -3.85 -5.28
N GLY A 218 -14.83 -4.25 -6.01
CA GLY A 218 -14.73 -4.53 -7.44
C GLY A 218 -16.01 -5.18 -7.94
N GLU A 219 -16.04 -5.50 -9.22
CA GLU A 219 -17.09 -6.33 -9.78
C GLU A 219 -16.94 -7.78 -9.29
N LYS A 220 -18.07 -8.47 -9.07
CA LYS A 220 -18.11 -9.85 -8.59
C LYS A 220 -17.87 -10.85 -9.70
#